data_AF-A0A959A3Z1-F1
#
_entry.id   AF-A0A959A3Z1-F1
#
_cell.length_a   1.000
_cell.length_b   1.000
_cell.length_c   1.000
_cell.angle_alpha   90.00
_cell.angle_beta   90.00
_cell.angle_gamma   90.00
#
_symmetry.space_group_name_H-M   'P 1'
#
loop_
_entity.id
_entity.type
_entity.pdbx_description
1 polymer ?
#
loop_
_entity_poly.entity_id
_entity_poly.type
_entity_poly.pdbx_seq_one_letter_code
_entity_poly.pdbx_strand_id
1 'polypeptide(L)'
;MKYLIAVLLIVSPFTDLDKIARVNKAKKEAEKAYMEGNYKKAHDAYKLLIDSMGVKEDEVLLDFAHTQYHLKDTTNAVKSYQQLAQSSNRTIASVAEQQLGQAFFDKKQYEPALEHYKNALKKNPSNQDARYNYELLKKLIQEQKDQQDQNQQNQDQQNKDQQNQDQKDQNQDQQNKDQENKDQQNKDQQQQ
;
A
#
# COMPACT_ATOMS: atom_id res chain seq x y z
N MET A 1 -77.62 -7.59 9.24
CA MET A 1 -77.10 -8.32 8.05
C MET A 1 -75.74 -7.72 7.69
N LYS A 2 -74.72 -8.57 7.63
CA LYS A 2 -73.30 -8.24 7.45
C LYS A 2 -73.04 -7.82 6.00
N TYR A 3 -72.39 -6.68 5.75
CA TYR A 3 -71.72 -6.42 4.47
C TYR A 3 -70.22 -6.58 4.68
N LEU A 4 -69.69 -7.69 4.14
CA LEU A 4 -68.27 -7.98 4.00
C LEU A 4 -67.70 -7.06 2.92
N ILE A 5 -66.84 -6.12 3.30
CA ILE A 5 -65.96 -5.43 2.35
C ILE A 5 -64.75 -6.34 2.14
N ALA A 6 -64.77 -7.10 1.05
CA ALA A 6 -63.59 -7.81 0.56
C ALA A 6 -62.68 -6.81 -0.16
N VAL A 7 -61.67 -6.28 0.54
CA VAL A 7 -60.56 -5.56 -0.11
C VAL A 7 -59.67 -6.62 -0.75
N LEU A 8 -59.87 -6.84 -2.04
CA LEU A 8 -59.01 -7.68 -2.86
C LEU A 8 -57.75 -6.87 -3.19
N LEU A 9 -56.75 -6.95 -2.31
CA LEU A 9 -55.39 -6.50 -2.59
C LEU A 9 -54.81 -7.40 -3.69
N ILE A 10 -55.03 -7.03 -4.95
CA ILE A 10 -54.27 -7.56 -6.08
C ILE A 10 -52.87 -6.94 -5.99
N VAL A 11 -52.01 -7.51 -5.13
CA VAL A 11 -50.58 -7.25 -5.18
C VAL A 11 -50.09 -7.94 -6.45
N SER A 12 -50.02 -7.17 -7.54
CA SER A 12 -49.65 -7.69 -8.86
C SER A 12 -48.17 -8.06 -8.88
N PRO A 13 -47.77 -9.34 -9.06
CA PRO A 13 -46.37 -9.77 -9.03
C PRO A 13 -45.57 -9.40 -10.28
N PHE A 14 -46.11 -8.57 -11.18
CA PHE A 14 -45.53 -8.30 -12.50
C PHE A 14 -44.51 -7.14 -12.52
N THR A 15 -44.44 -6.27 -11.50
CA THR A 15 -43.54 -5.10 -11.52
C THR A 15 -42.09 -5.43 -11.14
N ASP A 16 -41.86 -6.52 -10.42
CA ASP A 16 -40.53 -6.85 -9.86
C ASP A 16 -39.63 -7.63 -10.83
N LEU A 17 -40.21 -8.50 -11.66
CA LEU A 17 -39.46 -9.25 -12.68
C LEU A 17 -38.82 -8.32 -13.72
N ASP A 18 -39.57 -7.31 -14.19
CA ASP A 18 -39.06 -6.30 -15.12
C ASP A 18 -37.97 -5.42 -14.48
N LYS A 19 -38.04 -5.19 -13.17
CA LYS A 19 -36.99 -4.46 -12.44
C LYS A 19 -35.71 -5.30 -12.37
N ILE A 20 -35.79 -6.56 -11.99
CA ILE A 20 -34.64 -7.48 -11.90
C ILE A 20 -33.97 -7.64 -13.26
N ALA A 21 -34.75 -7.86 -14.33
CA ALA A 21 -34.21 -7.98 -15.68
C ALA A 21 -33.45 -6.71 -16.12
N ARG A 22 -34.01 -5.53 -15.83
CA ARG A 22 -33.35 -4.24 -16.13
C ARG A 22 -32.07 -4.05 -15.33
N VAL A 23 -32.07 -4.37 -14.04
CA VAL A 23 -30.87 -4.30 -13.18
C VAL A 23 -29.77 -5.23 -13.73
N ASN A 24 -30.11 -6.48 -14.02
CA ASN A 24 -29.14 -7.45 -14.53
C ASN A 24 -28.58 -7.05 -15.89
N LYS A 25 -29.41 -6.47 -16.76
CA LYS A 25 -28.95 -5.92 -18.04
C LYS A 25 -27.97 -4.76 -17.81
N ALA A 26 -28.31 -3.82 -16.93
CA ALA A 26 -27.45 -2.68 -16.63
C ALA A 26 -26.10 -3.10 -16.00
N LYS A 27 -26.08 -4.10 -15.12
CA LYS A 27 -24.84 -4.69 -14.57
C LYS A 27 -23.94 -5.21 -15.69
N LYS A 28 -24.47 -6.04 -16.59
CA LYS A 28 -23.73 -6.58 -17.74
C LYS A 28 -23.18 -5.48 -18.65
N GLU A 29 -23.95 -4.42 -18.87
CA GLU A 29 -23.50 -3.28 -19.69
C GLU A 29 -22.38 -2.48 -19.00
N ALA A 30 -22.46 -2.29 -17.68
CA ALA A 30 -21.42 -1.64 -16.88
C ALA A 30 -20.11 -2.45 -16.88
N GLU A 31 -20.20 -3.76 -16.60
CA GLU A 31 -19.07 -4.69 -16.62
C GLU A 31 -18.43 -4.74 -18.00
N LYS A 32 -19.23 -4.84 -19.06
CA LYS A 32 -18.73 -4.80 -20.44
C LYS A 32 -17.95 -3.52 -20.72
N ALA A 33 -18.50 -2.36 -20.35
CA ALA A 33 -17.83 -1.09 -20.55
C ALA A 33 -16.50 -1.00 -19.76
N TYR A 34 -16.46 -1.57 -18.56
CA TYR A 34 -15.25 -1.66 -17.75
C TYR A 34 -14.18 -2.53 -18.44
N MET A 35 -14.56 -3.71 -18.92
CA MET A 35 -13.66 -4.65 -19.61
C MET A 35 -13.14 -4.10 -20.93
N GLU A 36 -13.92 -3.26 -21.62
CA GLU A 36 -13.51 -2.53 -22.83
C GLU A 36 -12.59 -1.32 -22.53
N GLY A 37 -12.29 -1.05 -21.26
CA GLY A 37 -11.50 0.11 -20.82
C GLY A 37 -12.25 1.44 -20.92
N ASN A 38 -13.54 1.42 -21.23
CA ASN A 38 -14.38 2.61 -21.25
C ASN A 38 -14.87 2.94 -19.83
N TYR A 39 -13.93 3.29 -18.97
CA TYR A 39 -14.17 3.51 -17.54
C TYR A 39 -15.16 4.64 -17.28
N LYS A 40 -15.25 5.66 -18.15
CA LYS A 40 -16.25 6.72 -17.99
C LYS A 40 -17.67 6.18 -18.19
N LYS A 41 -17.90 5.39 -19.25
CA LYS A 41 -19.19 4.74 -19.48
C LYS A 41 -19.53 3.75 -18.35
N ALA A 42 -18.55 2.97 -17.91
CA ALA A 42 -18.72 2.05 -16.77
C ALA A 42 -19.13 2.82 -15.51
N HIS A 43 -18.45 3.92 -15.21
CA HIS A 43 -18.74 4.76 -14.05
C HIS A 43 -20.19 5.26 -14.07
N ASP A 44 -20.63 5.81 -15.19
CA ASP A 44 -21.99 6.36 -15.30
C ASP A 44 -23.06 5.25 -15.18
N ALA A 45 -22.77 4.06 -15.70
CA ALA A 45 -23.65 2.88 -15.58
C ALA A 45 -23.72 2.34 -14.15
N TYR A 46 -22.57 2.20 -13.46
CA TYR A 46 -22.53 1.79 -12.06
C TYR A 46 -23.19 2.82 -11.14
N LYS A 47 -22.98 4.12 -11.40
CA LYS A 47 -23.65 5.20 -10.68
C LYS A 47 -25.17 5.12 -10.84
N LEU A 48 -25.67 4.84 -12.05
CA LEU A 48 -27.10 4.64 -12.29
C LEU A 48 -27.65 3.46 -11.49
N LEU A 49 -26.95 2.32 -11.49
CA LEU A 49 -27.31 1.13 -10.71
C LEU A 49 -27.47 1.47 -9.21
N ILE A 50 -26.47 2.13 -8.64
CA ILE A 50 -26.41 2.42 -7.20
C ILE A 50 -27.42 3.50 -6.82
N ASP A 51 -27.37 4.66 -7.47
CA ASP A 51 -28.12 5.85 -7.05
C ASP A 51 -29.59 5.79 -7.47
N SER A 52 -29.89 5.30 -8.68
CA SER A 52 -31.24 5.35 -9.24
C SER A 52 -31.98 4.02 -9.12
N MET A 53 -31.27 2.89 -9.24
CA MET A 53 -31.89 1.56 -9.16
C MET A 53 -31.84 0.95 -7.74
N GLY A 54 -31.10 1.60 -6.84
CA GLY A 54 -31.00 1.22 -5.42
C GLY A 54 -30.20 -0.06 -5.21
N VAL A 55 -29.26 -0.35 -6.12
CA VAL A 55 -28.40 -1.53 -6.05
C VAL A 55 -27.38 -1.38 -4.93
N LYS A 56 -27.26 -2.40 -4.08
CA LYS A 56 -26.39 -2.41 -2.90
C LYS A 56 -25.52 -3.66 -2.76
N GLU A 57 -25.43 -4.49 -3.81
CA GLU A 57 -24.57 -5.67 -3.71
C GLU A 57 -23.10 -5.26 -3.71
N ASP A 58 -22.32 -5.90 -2.85
CA ASP A 58 -20.92 -5.55 -2.61
C ASP A 58 -20.07 -5.72 -3.88
N GLU A 59 -20.41 -6.68 -4.75
CA GLU A 59 -19.73 -6.89 -6.03
C GLU A 59 -19.85 -5.64 -6.94
N VAL A 60 -21.05 -5.06 -7.02
CA VAL A 60 -21.31 -3.86 -7.83
C VAL A 60 -20.61 -2.64 -7.23
N LEU A 61 -20.62 -2.52 -5.91
CA LEU A 61 -19.92 -1.45 -5.21
C LEU A 61 -18.40 -1.56 -5.40
N LEU A 62 -17.86 -2.79 -5.39
CA LEU A 62 -16.44 -3.05 -5.62
C LEU A 62 -16.03 -2.69 -7.05
N ASP A 63 -16.80 -3.10 -8.05
CA ASP A 63 -16.52 -2.76 -9.45
C ASP A 63 -16.63 -1.25 -9.71
N PHE A 64 -17.57 -0.58 -9.04
CA PHE A 64 -17.63 0.88 -9.10
C PHE A 64 -16.39 1.54 -8.50
N ALA A 65 -15.89 1.03 -7.36
CA ALA A 65 -14.65 1.51 -6.74
C ALA A 65 -13.43 1.28 -7.64
N HIS A 66 -13.32 0.10 -8.28
CA HIS A 66 -12.30 -0.17 -9.29
C HIS A 66 -12.38 0.84 -10.45
N THR A 67 -13.58 1.10 -10.94
CA THR A 67 -13.83 2.07 -12.01
C THR A 67 -13.38 3.48 -11.62
N GLN A 68 -13.73 3.94 -10.41
CA GLN A 68 -13.31 5.23 -9.87
C GLN A 68 -11.78 5.33 -9.79
N TYR A 69 -11.13 4.25 -9.32
CA TYR A 69 -9.68 4.20 -9.21
C TYR A 69 -9.00 4.28 -10.59
N HIS A 70 -9.52 3.57 -11.60
CA HIS A 70 -9.04 3.67 -12.99
C HIS A 70 -9.19 5.08 -13.57
N LEU A 71 -10.27 5.78 -13.20
CA LEU A 71 -10.50 7.19 -13.56
C LEU A 71 -9.66 8.19 -12.74
N LYS A 72 -8.76 7.70 -11.89
CA LYS A 72 -7.93 8.51 -10.96
C LYS A 72 -8.73 9.29 -9.92
N ASP A 73 -10.02 8.97 -9.75
CA ASP A 73 -10.82 9.40 -8.61
C ASP A 73 -10.50 8.51 -7.38
N THR A 74 -9.24 8.60 -6.97
CA THR A 74 -8.67 7.81 -5.88
C THR A 74 -9.32 8.13 -4.53
N THR A 75 -9.84 9.35 -4.35
CA THR A 75 -10.54 9.75 -3.12
C THR A 75 -11.82 8.96 -2.92
N ASN A 76 -12.69 8.90 -3.93
CA ASN A 76 -13.93 8.12 -3.81
C ASN A 76 -13.66 6.62 -3.81
N ALA A 77 -12.70 6.15 -4.62
CA ALA A 77 -12.32 4.75 -4.64
C ALA A 77 -11.86 4.26 -3.25
N VAL A 78 -10.94 5.00 -2.60
CA VAL A 78 -10.44 4.65 -1.25
C VAL A 78 -11.57 4.62 -0.23
N LYS A 79 -12.50 5.60 -0.27
CA LYS A 79 -13.65 5.60 0.64
C LYS A 79 -14.52 4.36 0.45
N SER A 80 -14.80 3.99 -0.81
CA SER A 80 -15.56 2.79 -1.15
C SER A 80 -14.85 1.51 -0.68
N TYR A 81 -13.54 1.40 -0.91
CA TYR A 81 -12.77 0.25 -0.42
C TYR A 81 -12.72 0.17 1.11
N GLN A 82 -12.61 1.29 1.83
CA GLN A 82 -12.67 1.31 3.29
C GLN A 82 -14.00 0.74 3.82
N GLN A 83 -15.11 1.09 3.17
CA GLN A 83 -16.41 0.51 3.50
C GLN A 83 -16.46 -0.99 3.19
N LEU A 84 -16.00 -1.39 2.00
CA LEU A 84 -16.03 -2.79 1.54
C LEU A 84 -15.08 -3.70 2.33
N ALA A 85 -14.00 -3.18 2.90
CA ALA A 85 -13.11 -3.91 3.82
C ALA A 85 -13.85 -4.40 5.09
N GLN A 86 -14.99 -3.80 5.41
CA GLN A 86 -15.89 -4.20 6.50
C GLN A 86 -17.04 -5.11 6.05
N SER A 87 -17.09 -5.50 4.77
CA SER A 87 -18.10 -6.43 4.26
C SER A 87 -18.07 -7.77 5.01
N SER A 88 -19.25 -8.38 5.17
CA SER A 88 -19.38 -9.76 5.66
C SER A 88 -18.89 -10.79 4.64
N ASN A 89 -18.86 -10.42 3.35
CA ASN A 89 -18.23 -11.22 2.30
C ASN A 89 -16.71 -11.08 2.41
N ARG A 90 -16.08 -12.11 3.02
CA ARG A 90 -14.64 -12.14 3.27
C ARG A 90 -13.78 -12.04 2.01
N THR A 91 -14.28 -12.51 0.87
CA THR A 91 -13.57 -12.40 -0.41
C THR A 91 -13.52 -10.94 -0.85
N ILE A 92 -14.66 -10.24 -0.81
CA ILE A 92 -14.73 -8.81 -1.17
C ILE A 92 -13.94 -7.96 -0.17
N ALA A 93 -14.09 -8.22 1.13
CA ALA A 93 -13.31 -7.53 2.15
C ALA A 93 -11.79 -7.70 1.94
N SER A 94 -11.36 -8.88 1.49
CA SER A 94 -9.95 -9.13 1.14
C SER A 94 -9.51 -8.32 -0.07
N VAL A 95 -10.30 -8.30 -1.15
CA VAL A 95 -9.96 -7.50 -2.35
C VAL A 95 -9.94 -6.01 -2.00
N ALA A 96 -10.88 -5.51 -1.21
CA ALA A 96 -10.91 -4.12 -0.78
C ALA A 96 -9.67 -3.73 0.05
N GLU A 97 -9.25 -4.57 1.01
CA GLU A 97 -8.00 -4.37 1.76
C GLU A 97 -6.78 -4.37 0.83
N GLN A 98 -6.74 -5.24 -0.18
CA GLN A 98 -5.68 -5.24 -1.18
C GLN A 98 -5.65 -3.91 -1.96
N GLN A 99 -6.80 -3.41 -2.41
CA GLN A 99 -6.85 -2.15 -3.15
C GLN A 99 -6.48 -0.94 -2.28
N LEU A 100 -6.79 -0.96 -0.98
CA LEU A 100 -6.28 0.03 -0.03
C LEU A 100 -4.76 -0.04 0.06
N GLY A 101 -4.19 -1.25 0.15
CA GLY A 101 -2.75 -1.46 0.10
C GLY A 101 -2.12 -0.86 -1.16
N GLN A 102 -2.74 -1.06 -2.32
CA GLN A 102 -2.30 -0.47 -3.59
C GLN A 102 -2.33 1.06 -3.55
N ALA A 103 -3.41 1.66 -3.02
CA ALA A 103 -3.52 3.12 -2.92
C ALA A 103 -2.46 3.74 -1.99
N PHE A 104 -2.09 3.07 -0.89
CA PHE A 104 -0.99 3.49 -0.04
C PHE A 104 0.37 3.28 -0.71
N PHE A 105 0.55 2.16 -1.42
CA PHE A 105 1.76 1.86 -2.15
C PHE A 105 2.06 2.92 -3.23
N ASP A 106 1.05 3.34 -3.99
CA ASP A 106 1.18 4.40 -4.99
C ASP A 106 1.63 5.74 -4.40
N LYS A 107 1.25 6.01 -3.14
CA LYS A 107 1.67 7.18 -2.37
C LYS A 107 3.05 6.99 -1.71
N LYS A 108 3.73 5.89 -1.98
CA LYS A 108 5.00 5.48 -1.35
C LYS A 108 4.91 5.31 0.17
N GLN A 109 3.70 5.07 0.68
CA GLN A 109 3.45 4.79 2.09
C GLN A 109 3.53 3.28 2.29
N TYR A 110 4.75 2.74 2.32
CA TYR A 110 5.01 1.31 2.24
C TYR A 110 4.56 0.53 3.49
N GLU A 111 4.78 1.05 4.69
CA GLU A 111 4.37 0.37 5.92
C GLU A 111 2.84 0.26 6.04
N PRO A 112 2.03 1.33 5.81
CA PRO A 112 0.59 1.21 5.74
C PRO A 112 0.11 0.25 4.63
N ALA A 113 0.73 0.31 3.45
CA ALA A 113 0.40 -0.59 2.34
C ALA A 113 0.62 -2.05 2.72
N LEU A 114 1.72 -2.36 3.41
CA LEU A 114 2.05 -3.70 3.86
C LEU A 114 1.04 -4.24 4.87
N GLU A 115 0.57 -3.42 5.81
CA GLU A 115 -0.46 -3.87 6.78
C GLU A 115 -1.81 -4.11 6.09
N HIS A 116 -2.18 -3.31 5.09
CA HIS A 116 -3.39 -3.56 4.28
C HIS A 116 -3.30 -4.87 3.48
N TYR A 117 -2.17 -5.15 2.81
CA TYR A 117 -1.99 -6.45 2.15
C TYR A 117 -2.03 -7.62 3.14
N LYS A 118 -1.46 -7.46 4.33
CA LYS A 118 -1.57 -8.45 5.40
C LYS A 118 -3.03 -8.64 5.86
N ASN A 119 -3.78 -7.57 6.02
CA ASN A 119 -5.20 -7.63 6.36
C ASN A 119 -6.02 -8.33 5.27
N ALA A 120 -5.72 -8.07 3.98
CA ALA A 120 -6.33 -8.80 2.87
C ALA A 120 -6.14 -10.32 3.02
N LEU A 121 -4.93 -10.77 3.39
CA LEU A 121 -4.64 -12.19 3.63
C LEU A 121 -5.32 -12.74 4.90
N LYS A 122 -5.47 -11.93 5.96
CA LYS A 122 -6.27 -12.32 7.14
C LYS A 122 -7.75 -12.53 6.77
N LYS A 123 -8.29 -11.68 5.89
CA LYS A 123 -9.68 -11.79 5.42
C LYS A 123 -9.85 -13.03 4.53
N ASN A 124 -8.98 -13.22 3.54
CA ASN A 124 -8.97 -14.38 2.65
C ASN A 124 -7.52 -14.88 2.40
N PRO A 125 -7.11 -15.99 3.03
CA PRO A 125 -5.77 -16.55 2.84
C PRO A 125 -5.47 -17.03 1.41
N SER A 126 -6.49 -17.27 0.60
CA SER A 126 -6.35 -17.73 -0.79
C SER A 126 -6.17 -16.60 -1.80
N ASN A 127 -6.22 -15.34 -1.38
CA ASN A 127 -5.96 -14.19 -2.25
C ASN A 127 -4.48 -14.16 -2.66
N GLN A 128 -4.19 -14.62 -3.89
CA GLN A 128 -2.84 -14.71 -4.42
C GLN A 128 -2.25 -13.33 -4.78
N ASP A 129 -3.09 -12.41 -5.24
CA ASP A 129 -2.65 -11.05 -5.61
C ASP A 129 -2.17 -10.29 -4.37
N ALA A 130 -2.93 -10.34 -3.27
CA ALA A 130 -2.51 -9.77 -2.00
C ALA A 130 -1.24 -10.42 -1.45
N ARG A 131 -1.08 -11.74 -1.65
CA ARG A 131 0.13 -12.48 -1.23
C ARG A 131 1.35 -12.00 -1.99
N TYR A 132 1.23 -11.91 -3.31
CA TYR A 132 2.28 -11.42 -4.18
C TYR A 132 2.68 -9.99 -3.81
N ASN A 133 1.70 -9.09 -3.68
CA ASN A 133 1.93 -7.69 -3.32
C ASN A 133 2.58 -7.54 -1.93
N TYR A 134 2.15 -8.34 -0.95
CA TYR A 134 2.75 -8.36 0.39
C TYR A 134 4.22 -8.76 0.36
N GLU A 135 4.56 -9.89 -0.27
CA GLU A 135 5.93 -10.39 -0.30
C GLU A 135 6.86 -9.45 -1.09
N LEU A 136 6.40 -8.93 -2.22
CA LEU A 136 7.16 -7.96 -3.01
C LEU A 136 7.45 -6.69 -2.21
N LEU A 137 6.44 -6.12 -1.57
CA LEU A 137 6.59 -4.91 -0.77
C LEU A 137 7.47 -5.13 0.46
N LYS A 138 7.30 -6.28 1.14
CA LYS A 138 8.14 -6.65 2.28
C LYS A 138 9.61 -6.72 1.89
N LYS A 139 9.92 -7.33 0.73
CA LYS A 139 11.27 -7.40 0.20
C LYS A 139 11.82 -6.00 -0.13
N LEU A 140 11.03 -5.16 -0.78
CA LEU A 140 11.41 -3.77 -1.08
C LEU A 140 11.78 -2.97 0.18
N ILE A 141 10.96 -3.07 1.23
CA ILE A 141 11.23 -2.39 2.52
C ILE A 141 12.53 -2.90 3.15
N GLN A 142 12.79 -4.21 3.08
CA GLN A 142 14.01 -4.80 3.61
C GLN A 142 15.25 -4.29 2.86
N GLU A 143 15.21 -4.29 1.53
CA GLU A 143 16.32 -3.80 0.69
C GLU A 143 16.61 -2.32 0.96
N GLN A 144 15.58 -1.50 1.20
CA GLN A 144 15.77 -0.08 1.57
C GLN A 144 16.45 0.09 2.93
N LYS A 145 16.13 -0.76 3.91
CA LYS A 145 16.77 -0.73 5.23
C LYS A 145 18.23 -1.18 5.15
N ASP A 146 18.49 -2.27 4.44
CA ASP A 146 19.85 -2.81 4.28
C ASP A 146 20.78 -1.77 3.61
N GLN A 147 20.27 -1.02 2.61
CA GLN A 147 21.02 0.06 1.97
C GLN A 147 21.29 1.24 2.92
N GLN A 148 20.34 1.59 3.80
CA GLN A 148 20.55 2.64 4.80
C GLN A 148 21.59 2.23 5.84
N ASP A 149 21.54 0.99 6.32
CA ASP A 149 22.49 0.47 7.31
C ASP A 149 23.93 0.39 6.74
N GLN A 150 24.09 -0.04 5.48
CA GLN A 150 25.39 -0.04 4.81
C GLN A 150 25.97 1.37 4.63
N ASN A 151 25.13 2.36 4.30
CA ASN A 151 25.57 3.75 4.17
C ASN A 151 25.99 4.35 5.52
N GLN A 152 25.29 4.02 6.61
CA GLN A 152 25.68 4.45 7.96
C GLN A 152 26.99 3.80 8.41
N GLN A 153 27.17 2.49 8.17
CA GLN A 153 28.44 1.82 8.47
C GLN A 153 29.62 2.42 7.70
N ASN A 154 29.45 2.75 6.42
CA ASN A 154 30.50 3.39 5.62
C ASN A 154 30.83 4.82 6.12
N GLN A 155 29.85 5.59 6.60
CA GLN A 155 30.09 6.91 7.19
C GLN A 155 30.82 6.81 8.55
N ASP A 156 30.46 5.84 9.39
CA ASP A 156 31.15 5.61 10.66
C ASP A 156 32.58 5.11 10.47
N GLN A 157 32.84 4.34 9.41
CA GLN A 157 34.18 3.85 9.07
C GLN A 157 35.06 4.99 8.52
N GLN A 158 34.52 5.87 7.68
CA GLN A 158 35.22 7.08 7.25
C GLN A 158 35.54 8.03 8.40
N ASN A 159 34.62 8.23 9.36
CA ASN A 159 34.90 9.05 10.54
C ASN A 159 35.97 8.45 11.46
N LYS A 160 36.05 7.12 11.59
CA LYS A 160 37.12 6.44 12.35
C LYS A 160 38.49 6.56 11.68
N ASP A 161 38.55 6.49 10.35
CA ASP A 161 39.82 6.67 9.62
C ASP A 161 40.31 8.13 9.69
N GLN A 162 39.41 9.12 9.71
CA GLN A 162 39.77 10.53 9.90
C GLN A 162 40.28 10.81 11.32
N GLN A 163 39.65 10.25 12.37
CA GLN A 163 40.15 10.37 13.75
C GLN A 163 41.51 9.69 13.98
N ASN A 164 41.80 8.59 13.28
CA ASN A 164 43.09 7.91 13.36
C ASN A 164 44.21 8.64 12.59
N GLN A 165 43.88 9.48 11.61
CA GLN A 165 44.86 10.35 10.94
C GLN A 165 45.27 11.53 11.84
N ASP A 166 44.32 12.18 12.51
CA ASP A 166 44.63 13.28 13.44
C ASP A 166 45.43 12.82 14.69
N GLN A 167 45.23 11.58 15.16
CA GLN A 167 46.04 11.02 16.25
C GLN A 167 47.44 10.55 15.83
N LYS A 168 47.68 10.25 14.55
CA LYS A 168 49.02 9.88 14.06
C LYS A 168 49.92 11.09 13.86
N ASP A 169 49.38 12.24 13.48
CA ASP A 169 50.16 13.48 13.37
C ASP A 169 50.58 14.03 14.75
N GLN A 170 49.77 13.86 15.80
CA GLN A 170 50.19 14.25 17.16
C GLN A 170 51.27 13.35 17.79
N ASN A 171 51.42 12.10 17.34
CA ASN A 171 52.42 11.17 17.89
C ASN A 171 53.76 11.19 17.14
N GLN A 172 53.83 11.73 15.92
CA GLN A 172 55.10 11.91 15.20
C GLN A 172 55.90 13.13 15.68
N ASP A 173 55.25 14.16 16.21
CA ASP A 173 55.94 15.33 16.79
C ASP A 173 56.58 15.05 18.16
N GLN A 174 56.19 13.96 18.84
CA GLN A 174 56.75 13.60 20.15
C GLN A 174 57.92 12.60 20.07
N GLN A 175 58.06 11.84 18.98
CA GLN A 175 59.22 10.95 18.78
C GLN A 175 60.44 11.63 18.15
N ASN A 176 60.28 12.77 17.48
CA ASN A 176 61.41 13.52 16.92
C ASN A 176 62.19 14.39 17.94
N LYS A 177 61.72 14.53 19.19
CA LYS A 177 62.46 15.26 20.24
C LYS A 177 63.38 14.40 21.10
N ASP A 178 63.24 13.08 21.07
CA ASP A 178 64.07 12.16 21.87
C ASP A 178 65.29 11.59 21.11
N GLN A 179 65.37 11.79 19.79
CA GLN A 179 66.51 11.35 18.98
C GLN A 179 67.61 12.40 18.82
N GLU A 180 67.34 13.70 19.04
CA GLU A 180 68.40 14.73 19.04
C GLU A 180 69.22 14.78 20.34
N ASN A 181 68.78 14.14 21.42
CA ASN A 181 69.49 14.18 22.71
C ASN A 181 70.49 13.04 22.97
N LYS A 182 70.65 12.08 22.04
CA LYS A 182 71.60 10.95 22.20
C LYS A 182 72.92 11.11 21.43
N ASP A 183 73.02 12.03 20.48
CA ASP A 183 74.26 12.27 19.73
C ASP A 183 75.19 13.33 20.36
N GLN A 184 74.79 13.96 21.47
CA GLN A 184 75.59 14.97 22.15
C GLN A 184 76.35 14.48 23.39
N GLN A 185 76.19 13.21 23.78
CA GLN A 185 76.86 12.65 24.97
C GLN A 185 78.10 11.79 24.68
N ASN A 186 78.51 11.63 23.42
CA ASN A 186 79.65 10.77 23.03
C ASN A 186 80.91 11.53 22.57
N LYS A 187 81.02 12.84 22.85
CA LYS A 187 82.22 13.65 22.52
C LYS A 187 83.07 14.11 23.71
N ASP A 188 82.71 13.79 24.95
CA ASP A 188 83.40 14.30 26.15
C ASP A 188 84.26 13.27 26.91
N GLN A 189 84.57 12.11 26.32
CA GLN A 189 85.43 11.10 26.98
C GLN A 189 86.79 10.85 26.30
N GLN A 190 87.29 11.80 25.51
CA GLN A 190 88.62 11.69 24.89
C GLN A 190 89.61 12.82 25.21
N GLN A 191 89.37 13.62 26.24
CA GLN A 191 90.39 14.51 26.82
C GLN A 191 90.26 14.59 28.35
N GLN A 192 90.88 13.64 29.05
CA GLN A 192 91.71 13.87 30.25
C GLN A 192 92.34 12.56 30.72
#